data_AF-A0A7J5X9I5-F1
#
_entry.id   AF-A0A7J5X9I5-F1
#
_cell.length_a   1.000
_cell.length_b   1.000
_cell.length_c   1.000
_cell.angle_alpha   90.00
_cell.angle_beta   90.00
_cell.angle_gamma   90.00
#
_symmetry.space_group_name_H-M   'P 1'
#
loop_
_entity.id
_entity.type
_entity.pdbx_description
1 polymer ?
#
loop_
_entity_poly.entity_id
_entity_poly.type
_entity_poly.pdbx_seq_one_letter_code
_entity_poly.pdbx_strand_id
1 'polypeptide(L)' 'MMHQCECCQEASVSKKSVELTCADGSKVNHSYTAVDTCSCRKADCVPGTTSEPLRRRRR' A
#
# COMPACT_ATOMS: atom_id res chain seq x y z
N MET A 1 10.98 9.39 23.96
CA MET A 1 11.67 9.42 22.66
C MET A 1 10.58 9.54 21.60
N MET A 2 10.55 10.61 20.80
CA MET A 2 9.55 10.77 19.73
C MET A 2 10.11 10.13 18.47
N HIS A 3 9.53 9.01 18.04
CA HIS A 3 9.90 8.39 16.77
C HIS A 3 9.19 9.12 15.63
N GLN A 4 9.93 9.48 14.58
CA GLN A 4 9.33 9.91 13.32
C GLN A 4 9.30 8.69 12.40
N CYS A 5 8.10 8.19 12.10
CA CYS A 5 7.92 7.15 11.09
C CYS A 5 7.31 7.74 9.82
N GLU A 6 7.72 7.16 8.71
CA GLU A 6 7.14 7.45 7.41
C GLU A 6 6.76 6.11 6.76
N CYS A 7 5.56 6.06 6.18
CA CYS A 7 5.08 4.91 5.42
C CYS A 7 4.86 5.32 3.96
N CYS A 8 5.18 4.41 3.05
CA CYS A 8 4.87 4.57 1.63
C CYS A 8 3.35 4.50 1.44
N GLN A 9 2.74 5.61 1.04
CA GLN A 9 1.31 5.74 0.78
C GLN A 9 1.08 6.25 -0.64
N GLU A 10 -0.12 6.02 -1.17
CA GLU A 10 -0.54 6.51 -2.47
C GLU A 10 -0.50 8.05 -2.49
N ALA A 11 0.32 8.60 -3.38
CA ALA A 11 0.47 10.04 -3.58
C ALA A 11 -0.49 10.55 -4.65
N SER A 12 -0.56 9.83 -5.77
CA SER A 12 -1.52 10.06 -6.86
C SER A 12 -2.23 8.77 -7.20
N VAL A 13 -3.54 8.85 -7.32
CA VAL A 13 -4.40 7.74 -7.74
C VAL A 13 -5.32 8.17 -8.87
N SER A 14 -5.57 7.26 -9.80
CA SER A 14 -6.48 7.46 -10.92
C SER A 14 -7.53 6.36 -10.94
N LYS A 15 -8.78 6.74 -11.22
CA LYS A 15 -9.88 5.77 -11.34
C LYS A 15 -9.86 5.17 -12.74
N LYS A 16 -9.67 3.87 -12.83
CA LYS A 16 -9.71 3.13 -14.09
C LYS A 16 -10.93 2.22 -14.12
N SER A 17 -11.66 2.23 -15.24
CA SER A 17 -12.74 1.30 -15.51
C SER A 17 -12.22 0.14 -16.36
N VAL A 18 -12.59 -1.08 -15.99
CA VAL A 18 -12.30 -2.30 -16.73
C VAL A 18 -13.58 -3.10 -16.92
N GLU A 19 -13.69 -3.74 -18.08
CA GLU A 19 -14.75 -4.70 -18.35
C GLU A 19 -14.23 -6.08 -17.90
N LEU A 20 -14.91 -6.69 -16.92
CA LEU A 20 -14.63 -8.03 -16.44
C LEU A 20 -15.58 -9.01 -17.12
N THR A 21 -15.05 -10.11 -17.65
CA THR A 21 -15.86 -11.22 -18.15
C THR A 21 -15.98 -12.26 -17.05
N CYS A 22 -17.20 -12.52 -16.59
CA CYS A 22 -17.48 -13.55 -15.60
C CYS A 22 -17.47 -14.95 -16.24
N ALA A 23 -17.39 -16.00 -15.42
CA ALA A 23 -17.42 -17.39 -15.89
C ALA A 23 -18.69 -17.74 -16.68
N ASP A 24 -19.82 -17.09 -16.37
CA ASP A 24 -21.10 -17.22 -17.06
C ASP A 24 -21.16 -16.45 -18.40
N GLY A 25 -20.07 -15.81 -18.81
CA GLY A 25 -19.98 -15.02 -20.05
C GLY A 25 -20.55 -13.61 -19.96
N SER A 26 -21.14 -13.21 -18.82
CA SER A 26 -21.59 -11.83 -18.58
C SER A 26 -20.41 -10.86 -18.49
N LYS A 27 -20.59 -9.64 -19.02
CA LYS A 27 -19.62 -8.54 -18.93
C LYS A 27 -20.04 -7.56 -17.84
N VAL A 28 -19.14 -7.25 -16.92
CA VAL A 28 -19.38 -6.32 -15.81
C VAL A 28 -18.34 -5.23 -15.84
N ASN A 29 -18.77 -3.97 -15.93
CA ASN A 29 -17.87 -2.85 -15.77
C ASN A 29 -17.56 -2.62 -14.29
N HIS A 30 -16.29 -2.74 -13.93
CA HIS A 30 -15.79 -2.47 -12.60
C HIS A 30 -14.83 -1.28 -12.61
N SER A 31 -14.99 -0.39 -11.63
CA SER A 31 -14.13 0.79 -11.47
C SER A 31 -13.20 0.54 -10.28
N TYR A 32 -11.89 0.54 -10.52
CA TYR A 32 -10.89 0.41 -9.45
C TYR A 32 -9.99 1.63 -9.39
N THR A 33 -9.43 1.87 -8.22
CA THR A 33 -8.45 2.93 -7.99
C THR A 33 -7.07 2.38 -8.28
N ALA A 34 -6.44 2.89 -9.35
CA ALA A 34 -5.06 2.58 -9.70
C ALA A 34 -4.13 3.61 -9.04
N VAL A 35 -3.05 3.14 -8.43
CA VAL A 35 -2.02 4.01 -7.85
C VAL A 35 -1.04 4.39 -8.95
N ASP A 36 -0.90 5.69 -9.22
CA ASP A 36 0.03 6.21 -10.22
C ASP A 36 1.40 6.51 -9.60
N THR A 37 1.39 7.07 -8.39
CA THR A 37 2.63 7.40 -7.66
C THR A 37 2.46 7.14 -6.16
N CYS A 38 3.55 6.80 -5.50
CA CYS A 38 3.60 6.67 -4.05
C CYS A 38 4.58 7.69 -3.45
N SER A 39 4.31 8.14 -2.23
CA SER A 39 5.21 9.00 -1.46
C SER A 39 5.27 8.60 0.01
N CYS A 40 6.38 8.93 0.66
CA CYS A 40 6.52 8.77 2.10
C CYS A 40 5.63 9.79 2.81
N ARG A 41 4.64 9.30 3.55
CA ARG A 41 3.80 10.12 4.43
C ARG A 41 4.10 9.80 5.88
N LYS A 42 4.12 10.84 6.71
CA LYS A 42 4.26 10.69 8.16
C LYS A 42 3.17 9.75 8.68
N ALA A 43 3.58 8.75 9.43
CA ALA A 43 2.70 7.75 10.02
C ALA A 43 3.04 7.56 11.48
N ASP A 44 2.05 7.22 12.30
CA ASP A 44 2.27 6.91 13.70
C ASP A 44 2.96 5.56 13.85
N CYS A 45 4.10 5.56 14.54
CA CYS A 45 4.81 4.33 14.90
C CYS A 45 4.01 3.60 15.99
N VAL A 46 3.12 2.68 15.62
CA VAL A 46 2.47 1.82 16.61
C VAL A 46 3.51 0.80 17.12
N PRO A 47 3.82 0.76 18.42
CA PRO A 47 4.79 -0.19 18.96
C PRO A 47 4.30 -1.63 18.72
N GLY A 48 5.12 -2.45 18.05
CA GLY A 48 4.85 -3.87 17.80
C GLY A 48 4.69 -4.30 16.33
N THR A 49 4.71 -3.38 15.35
CA THR A 49 4.60 -3.69 13.91
C THR A 49 5.93 -3.72 13.17
N THR A 50 6.97 -3.11 13.73
CA THR A 50 8.34 -3.28 13.27
C THR A 50 8.86 -4.63 13.74
N SER A 51 9.09 -5.55 12.79
CA SER A 51 9.93 -6.71 13.06
C SER A 51 11.26 -6.19 13.62
N GLU A 52 11.56 -6.55 14.87
CA GLU A 52 12.84 -6.21 15.48
C GLU A 52 13.93 -6.55 14.47
N PRO A 53 14.80 -5.60 14.10
CA PRO A 53 15.90 -5.92 13.21
C PRO A 53 16.71 -6.98 13.94
N LEU A 54 16.67 -8.22 13.44
CA LEU A 54 17.46 -9.33 13.92
C LEU A 54 18.87 -8.79 14.08
N ARG A 55 19.31 -8.55 15.33
CA ARG A 55 20.63 -8.05 15.62
C ARG A 55 21.58 -9.10 15.05
N ARG A 56 22.07 -8.87 13.83
CA ARG A 56 23.17 -9.64 13.25
C ARG A 56 24.31 -9.45 14.24
N ARG A 57 24.49 -10.44 15.13
CA ARG A 57 25.70 -10.57 15.93
C ARG A 57 26.84 -10.56 14.93
N ARG A 58 27.54 -9.43 14.80
CA ARG A 58 28.84 -9.39 14.15
C ARG A 58 29.71 -10.30 15.00
N ARG A 59 30.00 -11.47 14.45
CA ARG A 59 31.00 -12.40 14.97
C ARG A 59 32.38 -11.84 14.65
#